data_AF-A0AAV4EUK7-F1
#
_entry.id   AF-A0AAV4EUK7-F1
#
_cell.length_a   1.000
_cell.length_b   1.000
_cell.length_c   1.000
_cell.angle_alpha   90.00
_cell.angle_beta   90.00
_cell.angle_gamma   90.00
#
_symmetry.space_group_name_H-M   'P 1'
#
loop_
_entity.id
_entity.type
_entity.pdbx_description
1 polymer ?
#
loop_
_entity_poly.entity_id
_entity_poly.type
_entity_poly.pdbx_seq_one_letter_code
_entity_poly.pdbx_strand_id
1 'polypeptide(L)'
;MTEKTHRKSDVEASSPCQVVVVVVVVVEVVVVVVVVVVVVVVVVVVVVVLVVVEVVLEVVVEIVVVIEVVIVVVVVVVVVVVVVVVVVVVVVALLMLLSAQDPSYFQRFYDAIGSEYSLDYRSELLVKGRRVAKTGINYDEEKGDACLNMLSGTGSDGNKPVPKCTITKECWEFMTFPDLDDYSITHQLLYFIFIDKVCII
;
A
#
# COMPACT_ATOMS: atom_id res chain seq x y z
N MET A 1 52.71 -16.14 -95.50
CA MET A 1 53.89 -15.67 -94.76
C MET A 1 53.62 -15.90 -93.28
N THR A 2 54.17 -16.96 -92.73
CA THR A 2 53.96 -17.42 -91.34
C THR A 2 55.24 -17.18 -90.56
N GLU A 3 55.21 -16.20 -89.67
CA GLU A 3 56.35 -15.79 -88.85
C GLU A 3 56.38 -16.61 -87.56
N LYS A 4 57.41 -17.46 -87.41
CA LYS A 4 57.65 -18.28 -86.22
C LYS A 4 58.36 -17.44 -85.16
N THR A 5 57.67 -17.15 -84.07
CA THR A 5 58.21 -16.51 -82.87
C THR A 5 59.08 -17.51 -82.10
N HIS A 6 60.40 -17.30 -82.12
CA HIS A 6 61.36 -18.10 -81.35
C HIS A 6 61.61 -17.41 -80.01
N ARG A 7 60.92 -17.86 -78.95
CA ARG A 7 61.15 -17.37 -77.58
C ARG A 7 62.32 -18.16 -76.99
N LYS A 8 63.44 -17.47 -76.75
CA LYS A 8 64.62 -18.00 -76.06
C LYS A 8 64.40 -17.76 -74.56
N SER A 9 64.31 -18.84 -73.80
CA SER A 9 64.11 -18.80 -72.35
C SER A 9 65.47 -18.65 -71.68
N ASP A 10 65.84 -17.41 -71.34
CA ASP A 10 66.98 -17.14 -70.48
C ASP A 10 66.56 -17.43 -69.04
N VAL A 11 66.96 -18.60 -68.53
CA VAL A 11 66.83 -18.95 -67.12
C VAL A 11 68.03 -18.31 -66.41
N GLU A 12 67.84 -17.09 -65.92
CA GLU A 12 68.78 -16.39 -65.05
C GLU A 12 68.97 -17.21 -63.76
N ALA A 13 70.19 -17.69 -63.53
CA ALA A 13 70.55 -18.40 -62.32
C ALA A 13 70.50 -17.42 -61.14
N SER A 14 69.37 -17.42 -60.41
CA SER A 14 69.19 -16.67 -59.17
C SER A 14 70.36 -16.97 -58.21
N SER A 15 71.16 -15.94 -57.91
CA SER A 15 72.28 -16.04 -56.97
C SER A 15 71.77 -16.50 -55.60
N PRO A 16 72.45 -17.44 -54.91
CA PRO A 16 71.98 -18.02 -53.65
C PRO A 16 71.78 -16.97 -52.54
N CYS A 17 72.47 -15.83 -52.61
CA CYS A 17 72.29 -14.73 -51.67
C CYS A 17 70.90 -14.06 -51.75
N GLN A 18 70.27 -14.02 -52.94
CA GLN A 18 68.95 -13.43 -53.11
C GLN A 18 67.86 -14.28 -52.46
N VAL A 19 68.03 -15.61 -52.49
CA VAL A 19 67.10 -16.56 -51.86
C VAL A 19 67.11 -16.41 -50.33
N VAL A 20 68.28 -16.25 -49.71
CA VAL A 20 68.40 -16.10 -48.25
C VAL A 20 67.69 -14.83 -47.76
N VAL A 21 67.87 -13.70 -48.45
CA VAL A 21 67.21 -12.44 -48.07
C VAL A 21 65.68 -12.56 -48.15
N VAL A 22 65.17 -13.16 -49.23
CA VAL A 22 63.72 -13.37 -49.38
C VAL A 22 63.18 -14.27 -48.28
N VAL A 23 63.87 -15.36 -47.94
CA VAL A 23 63.43 -16.26 -46.87
C VAL A 23 63.40 -15.55 -45.52
N VAL A 24 64.42 -14.77 -45.17
CA VAL A 24 64.46 -14.02 -43.90
C VAL A 24 63.31 -13.02 -43.81
N VAL A 25 63.07 -12.25 -44.87
CA VAL A 25 61.96 -11.27 -44.92
C VAL A 25 60.61 -11.98 -44.80
N VAL A 26 60.41 -13.10 -45.49
CA VAL A 26 59.16 -13.87 -45.39
C VAL A 26 58.96 -14.40 -43.98
N VAL A 27 60.01 -14.93 -43.34
CA VAL A 27 59.92 -15.42 -41.96
C VAL A 27 59.58 -14.29 -41.00
N GLU A 28 60.22 -13.13 -41.11
CA GLU A 28 59.92 -11.97 -40.28
C GLU A 28 58.47 -11.51 -40.44
N VAL A 29 58.00 -11.38 -41.69
CA VAL A 29 56.60 -11.02 -41.98
C VAL A 29 55.63 -12.05 -41.39
N VAL A 30 55.90 -13.35 -41.54
CA VAL A 30 55.07 -14.41 -40.96
C VAL A 30 55.03 -14.31 -39.44
N VAL A 31 56.17 -14.09 -38.79
CA VAL A 31 56.24 -13.92 -37.33
C VAL A 31 55.42 -12.72 -36.88
N VAL A 32 55.55 -11.57 -37.55
CA VAL A 32 54.77 -10.36 -37.23
C VAL A 32 53.27 -10.62 -37.41
N VAL A 33 52.86 -11.27 -38.50
CA VAL A 33 51.46 -11.61 -38.75
C VAL A 33 50.93 -12.54 -37.65
N VAL A 34 51.68 -13.58 -37.27
CA VAL A 34 51.28 -14.49 -36.19
C VAL A 34 51.14 -13.75 -34.87
N VAL A 35 52.08 -12.89 -34.51
CA VAL A 35 52.01 -12.08 -33.29
C VAL A 35 50.78 -11.17 -33.30
N VAL A 36 50.51 -10.48 -34.41
CA VAL A 36 49.33 -9.62 -34.54
C VAL A 36 48.05 -10.43 -34.40
N VAL A 37 47.94 -11.59 -35.05
CA VAL A 37 46.77 -12.47 -34.92
C VAL A 37 46.57 -12.92 -33.48
N VAL A 38 47.64 -13.34 -32.79
CA VAL A 38 47.57 -13.74 -31.38
C VAL A 38 47.11 -12.59 -30.51
N VAL A 39 47.66 -11.38 -30.69
CA VAL A 39 47.24 -10.19 -29.94
C VAL A 39 45.77 -9.88 -30.18
N VAL A 40 45.30 -9.91 -31.43
CA VAL A 40 43.89 -9.68 -31.76
C VAL A 40 43.00 -10.71 -31.08
N VAL A 41 43.35 -11.99 -31.13
CA VAL A 41 42.59 -13.06 -30.46
C VAL A 41 42.53 -12.82 -28.95
N VAL A 42 43.66 -12.49 -28.31
CA VAL A 42 43.69 -12.20 -26.87
C VAL A 42 42.81 -11.00 -26.53
N VAL A 43 42.88 -9.91 -27.30
CA VAL A 43 42.04 -8.72 -27.10
C VAL A 43 40.56 -9.08 -27.23
N VAL A 44 40.18 -9.83 -28.26
CA VAL A 44 38.80 -10.27 -28.45
C VAL A 44 38.31 -11.11 -27.27
N VAL A 45 39.13 -12.06 -26.78
CA VAL A 45 38.78 -12.88 -25.62
C VAL A 45 38.59 -12.01 -24.37
N VAL A 46 39.49 -11.06 -24.12
CA VAL A 46 39.37 -10.15 -22.97
C VAL A 46 38.10 -9.31 -23.06
N VAL A 47 37.79 -8.75 -24.23
CA VAL A 47 36.57 -7.97 -24.45
C VAL A 47 35.33 -8.83 -24.20
N VAL A 48 35.29 -10.06 -24.74
CA VAL A 48 34.17 -10.98 -24.52
C VAL A 48 34.01 -11.30 -23.03
N VAL A 49 35.09 -11.58 -22.30
CA VAL A 49 35.04 -11.84 -20.86
C VAL A 49 34.51 -10.63 -20.09
N LEU A 50 34.98 -9.41 -20.42
CA LEU A 50 34.50 -8.19 -19.77
C LEU A 50 33.00 -7.97 -20.01
N VAL A 51 32.52 -8.14 -21.24
CA VAL A 51 31.09 -8.02 -21.56
C VAL A 51 30.26 -9.07 -20.81
N VAL A 52 30.74 -10.31 -20.72
CA VAL A 52 30.05 -11.37 -19.97
C VAL A 52 29.99 -11.02 -18.48
N VAL A 53 31.08 -10.51 -17.89
CA VAL A 53 31.11 -10.09 -16.49
C VAL A 53 30.15 -8.93 -16.23
N GLU A 54 30.12 -7.93 -17.11
CA GLU A 54 29.20 -6.80 -17.01
C GLU A 54 27.74 -7.25 -17.04
N VAL A 55 27.36 -8.08 -18.02
CA VAL A 55 25.99 -8.63 -18.12
C VAL A 55 25.62 -9.47 -16.89
N VAL A 56 26.54 -10.30 -16.39
CA VAL A 56 26.29 -11.09 -15.17
C VAL A 56 26.10 -10.19 -13.95
N LEU A 57 26.89 -9.14 -13.81
CA LEU A 57 26.75 -8.18 -12.70
C LEU A 57 25.40 -7.45 -12.77
N GLU A 58 24.99 -6.98 -13.94
CA GLU A 58 23.67 -6.34 -14.12
C GLU A 58 22.54 -7.28 -13.70
N VAL A 59 22.55 -8.53 -14.18
CA VAL A 59 21.54 -9.54 -13.83
C VAL A 59 21.54 -9.85 -12.32
N VAL A 60 22.72 -9.96 -11.69
CA VAL A 60 22.81 -10.20 -10.24
C VAL A 60 22.23 -9.03 -9.45
N VAL A 61 22.52 -7.78 -9.85
CA VAL A 61 21.99 -6.59 -9.20
C VAL A 61 20.46 -6.56 -9.32
N GLU A 62 19.91 -6.81 -10.51
CA GLU A 62 18.45 -6.88 -10.70
C GLU A 62 17.80 -7.94 -9.80
N ILE A 63 18.39 -9.14 -9.72
CA ILE A 63 17.89 -10.22 -8.85
C ILE A 63 17.91 -9.79 -7.37
N VAL A 64 18.99 -9.16 -6.91
CA VAL A 64 19.10 -8.70 -5.51
C VAL A 64 18.03 -7.65 -5.19
N VAL A 65 17.80 -6.69 -6.10
CA VAL A 65 16.76 -5.66 -5.93
C VAL A 65 15.37 -6.29 -5.87
N VAL A 66 15.07 -7.26 -6.74
CA VAL A 66 13.78 -7.98 -6.72
C VAL A 66 13.59 -8.72 -5.39
N ILE A 67 14.63 -9.40 -4.90
CA ILE A 67 14.58 -10.10 -3.60
C ILE A 67 14.32 -9.12 -2.46
N GLU A 68 15.00 -7.98 -2.44
CA GLU A 68 14.80 -6.95 -1.41
C GLU A 68 13.35 -6.43 -1.40
N VAL A 69 12.81 -6.11 -2.58
CA VAL A 69 11.41 -5.65 -2.72
C VAL A 69 10.44 -6.72 -2.24
N VAL A 70 10.64 -7.99 -2.60
CA VAL A 70 9.79 -9.10 -2.14
C VAL A 70 9.82 -9.23 -0.61
N ILE A 71 11.00 -9.12 0.01
CA ILE A 71 11.13 -9.17 1.47
C ILE A 71 10.33 -8.03 2.12
N VAL A 72 10.46 -6.80 1.62
CA VAL A 72 9.72 -5.64 2.15
C VAL A 72 8.21 -5.86 2.03
N VAL A 73 7.72 -6.31 0.87
CA VAL A 73 6.29 -6.59 0.67
C VAL A 73 5.79 -7.65 1.65
N VAL A 74 6.52 -8.74 1.84
CA VAL A 74 6.14 -9.81 2.78
C VAL A 74 6.08 -9.27 4.21
N VAL A 75 7.06 -8.48 4.64
CA VAL A 75 7.06 -7.87 5.98
C VAL A 75 5.86 -6.94 6.17
N VAL A 76 5.56 -6.08 5.20
CA VAL A 76 4.39 -5.20 5.26
C VAL A 76 3.10 -5.99 5.38
N VAL A 77 2.92 -7.03 4.56
CA VAL A 77 1.73 -7.90 4.62
C VAL A 77 1.59 -8.57 5.99
N VAL A 78 2.68 -9.11 6.54
CA VAL A 78 2.67 -9.73 7.88
C VAL A 78 2.28 -8.71 8.95
N VAL A 79 2.85 -7.50 8.92
CA VAL A 79 2.51 -6.43 9.87
C VAL A 79 1.03 -6.07 9.78
N VAL A 80 0.49 -5.89 8.57
CA VAL A 80 -0.93 -5.58 8.37
C VAL A 80 -1.82 -6.69 8.94
N VAL A 81 -1.50 -7.96 8.65
CA VAL A 81 -2.25 -9.11 9.19
C VAL A 81 -2.23 -9.12 10.71
N VAL A 82 -1.07 -8.91 11.34
CA VAL A 82 -0.95 -8.85 12.80
C VAL A 82 -1.79 -7.72 13.38
N VAL A 83 -1.74 -6.52 12.80
CA VAL A 83 -2.54 -5.37 13.24
C VAL A 83 -4.04 -5.69 13.16
N VAL A 84 -4.50 -6.25 12.04
CA VAL A 84 -5.92 -6.62 11.87
C VAL A 84 -6.34 -7.65 12.92
N VAL A 85 -5.53 -8.69 13.15
CA VAL A 85 -5.82 -9.71 14.17
C VAL A 85 -5.91 -9.10 15.56
N VAL A 86 -4.97 -8.22 15.92
CA VAL A 86 -4.99 -7.53 17.23
C VAL A 86 -6.24 -6.67 17.37
N VAL A 87 -6.60 -5.89 16.35
CA VAL A 87 -7.82 -5.06 16.38
C VAL A 87 -9.06 -5.94 16.55
N VAL A 88 -9.19 -7.03 15.80
CA VAL A 88 -10.32 -7.95 15.92
C VAL A 88 -10.39 -8.55 17.32
N VAL A 89 -9.27 -9.01 17.88
CA VAL A 89 -9.22 -9.56 19.24
C VAL A 89 -9.64 -8.52 20.28
N VAL A 90 -9.16 -7.27 20.16
CA VAL A 90 -9.53 -6.18 21.07
C VAL A 90 -11.01 -5.84 20.97
N VAL A 91 -11.55 -5.71 19.75
CA VAL A 91 -12.98 -5.42 19.53
C VAL A 91 -13.85 -6.53 20.11
N VAL A 92 -13.50 -7.80 19.86
CA VAL A 92 -14.24 -8.95 20.40
C VAL A 92 -14.16 -8.98 21.93
N ALA A 93 -12.99 -8.74 22.52
CA ALA A 93 -12.83 -8.68 23.97
C ALA A 93 -13.64 -7.54 24.59
N LEU A 94 -13.68 -6.38 23.94
CA LEU A 94 -14.45 -5.22 24.39
C LEU A 94 -15.97 -5.49 24.30
N LEU A 95 -16.43 -6.12 23.21
CA LEU A 95 -17.82 -6.55 23.07
C LEU A 95 -18.20 -7.58 24.14
N MET A 96 -17.33 -8.54 24.45
CA MET A 96 -17.56 -9.50 25.53
C MET A 96 -17.66 -8.80 26.89
N LEU A 97 -16.77 -7.83 27.17
CA LEU A 97 -16.81 -7.04 28.41
C LEU A 97 -18.12 -6.25 28.54
N LEU A 98 -18.54 -5.58 27.46
CA LEU A 98 -19.81 -4.84 27.42
C LEU A 98 -21.00 -5.75 27.69
N SER A 99 -21.01 -6.95 27.09
CA SER A 99 -22.09 -7.93 27.29
C SER A 99 -22.17 -8.45 28.73
N ALA A 100 -21.05 -8.47 29.46
CA ALA A 100 -20.98 -8.95 30.83
C ALA A 100 -21.38 -7.88 31.86
N GLN A 101 -21.12 -6.60 31.58
CA GLN A 101 -21.32 -5.52 32.54
C GLN A 101 -22.79 -5.08 32.66
N ASP A 102 -23.49 -4.93 31.53
CA ASP A 102 -24.93 -4.62 31.53
C ASP A 102 -25.62 -5.25 30.31
N PRO A 103 -26.09 -6.51 30.44
CA PRO A 103 -26.75 -7.20 29.34
C PRO A 103 -28.07 -6.52 28.95
N SER A 104 -28.71 -5.80 29.88
CA SER A 104 -29.98 -5.12 29.64
C SER A 104 -29.80 -3.85 28.81
N TYR A 105 -28.73 -3.10 29.06
CA TYR A 105 -28.34 -1.95 28.25
C TYR A 105 -27.92 -2.39 26.84
N PHE A 106 -27.07 -3.41 26.73
CA PHE A 106 -26.62 -3.93 25.43
C PHE A 106 -27.78 -4.38 24.55
N GLN A 107 -28.76 -5.08 25.12
CA GLN A 107 -29.91 -5.59 24.38
C GLN A 107 -30.87 -4.50 23.88
N ARG A 108 -30.93 -3.34 24.57
CA ARG A 108 -31.72 -2.18 24.12
C ARG A 108 -31.10 -1.45 22.93
N PHE A 109 -29.78 -1.49 22.80
CA PHE A 109 -29.04 -0.76 21.76
C PHE A 109 -28.38 -1.65 20.71
N TYR A 110 -28.50 -2.97 20.82
CA TYR A 110 -27.87 -3.93 19.90
C TYR A 110 -28.22 -3.67 18.43
N ASP A 111 -29.51 -3.48 18.14
CA ASP A 111 -30.01 -3.20 16.78
C ASP A 111 -29.44 -1.90 16.22
N ALA A 112 -29.20 -0.91 17.08
CA ALA A 112 -28.57 0.33 16.67
C ALA A 112 -27.07 0.10 16.44
N ILE A 113 -26.32 -0.46 17.41
CA ILE A 113 -24.86 -0.65 17.34
C ILE A 113 -24.45 -1.55 16.17
N GLY A 114 -25.27 -2.57 15.83
CA GLY A 114 -25.01 -3.47 14.72
C GLY A 114 -25.28 -2.89 13.32
N SER A 115 -25.85 -1.69 13.23
CA SER A 115 -26.16 -1.03 11.95
C SER A 115 -24.97 -0.23 11.42
N GLU A 116 -24.86 -0.10 10.09
CA GLU A 116 -23.79 0.66 9.44
C GLU A 116 -24.04 2.17 9.58
N TYR A 117 -23.21 2.85 10.39
CA TYR A 117 -23.30 4.30 10.59
C TYR A 117 -22.46 5.03 9.53
N SER A 118 -23.11 5.65 8.55
CA SER A 118 -22.50 6.68 7.70
C SER A 118 -23.16 8.04 7.98
N LEU A 119 -22.36 8.98 8.45
CA LEU A 119 -22.72 10.39 8.60
C LEU A 119 -22.21 11.13 7.36
N ASP A 120 -23.07 11.30 6.35
CA ASP A 120 -22.71 12.10 5.15
C ASP A 120 -22.58 13.60 5.47
N TYR A 121 -23.09 14.04 6.62
CA TYR A 121 -23.11 15.45 7.02
C TYR A 121 -22.05 15.76 8.07
N ARG A 122 -21.05 16.56 7.68
CA ARG A 122 -20.06 17.16 8.59
C ARG A 122 -20.46 18.61 8.85
N SER A 123 -21.01 18.90 10.02
CA SER A 123 -21.41 20.28 10.33
C SER A 123 -20.17 21.17 10.56
N GLU A 124 -20.07 22.28 9.83
CA GLU A 124 -19.04 23.30 10.07
C GLU A 124 -19.17 23.96 11.46
N LEU A 125 -20.35 23.81 12.08
CA LEU A 125 -20.67 24.33 13.41
C LEU A 125 -19.89 23.61 14.52
N LEU A 126 -19.62 22.30 14.38
CA LEU A 126 -18.78 21.56 15.34
C LEU A 126 -17.33 22.05 15.36
N VAL A 127 -16.84 22.62 14.24
CA VAL A 127 -15.46 23.13 14.12
C VAL A 127 -15.32 24.53 14.74
N LYS A 128 -16.38 25.33 14.73
CA LYS A 128 -16.36 26.73 15.21
C LYS A 128 -16.85 26.90 16.65
N GLY A 129 -17.32 25.85 17.30
CA GLY A 129 -18.04 25.93 18.57
C GLY A 129 -17.24 25.55 19.82
N ARG A 130 -16.06 26.11 20.08
CA ARG A 130 -15.54 26.11 21.47
C ARG A 130 -16.26 27.21 22.24
N ARG A 131 -17.52 26.99 22.57
CA ARG A 131 -18.21 27.82 23.56
C ARG A 131 -17.72 27.36 24.93
N VAL A 132 -17.27 28.32 25.75
CA VAL A 132 -16.98 28.04 27.15
C VAL A 132 -18.31 27.78 27.83
N ALA A 133 -18.43 26.56 28.36
CA ALA A 133 -19.43 26.10 29.29
C ALA A 133 -20.04 27.22 30.14
N LYS A 134 -21.36 27.41 30.07
CA LYS A 134 -22.06 28.17 31.09
C LYS A 134 -22.29 27.20 32.24
N THR A 135 -21.33 27.13 33.16
CA THR A 135 -21.34 26.24 34.33
C THR A 135 -22.70 26.28 35.03
N GLY A 136 -23.41 25.14 35.07
CA GLY A 136 -24.66 25.01 35.84
C GLY A 136 -25.74 24.09 35.27
N ILE A 137 -25.59 23.52 34.07
CA ILE A 137 -26.55 22.58 33.50
C ILE A 137 -25.88 21.21 33.40
N ASN A 138 -26.19 20.30 34.32
CA ASN A 138 -25.76 18.90 34.22
C ASN A 138 -26.76 18.15 33.35
N TYR A 139 -26.25 17.43 32.35
CA TYR A 139 -27.05 16.48 31.58
C TYR A 139 -27.51 15.33 32.48
N ASP A 140 -28.80 15.02 32.44
CA ASP A 140 -29.38 13.88 33.12
C ASP A 140 -29.33 12.67 32.19
N GLU A 141 -28.37 11.77 32.45
CA GLU A 141 -28.13 10.58 31.65
C GLU A 141 -29.36 9.67 31.59
N GLU A 142 -30.05 9.47 32.72
CA GLU A 142 -31.22 8.60 32.80
C GLU A 142 -32.36 9.15 31.94
N LYS A 143 -32.54 10.47 31.95
CA LYS A 143 -33.55 11.14 31.11
C LYS A 143 -33.17 11.07 29.62
N GLY A 144 -31.89 11.25 29.31
CA GLY A 144 -31.33 11.09 27.97
C GLY A 144 -31.57 9.71 27.38
N ASP A 145 -31.21 8.69 28.14
CA ASP A 145 -31.41 7.29 27.78
C ASP A 145 -32.90 6.95 27.63
N ALA A 146 -33.76 7.49 28.49
CA ALA A 146 -35.21 7.35 28.34
C ALA A 146 -35.71 7.92 27.00
N CYS A 147 -35.20 9.09 26.60
CA CYS A 147 -35.52 9.70 25.31
C CYS A 147 -35.04 8.87 24.11
N LEU A 148 -33.82 8.32 24.18
CA LEU A 148 -33.29 7.41 23.16
C LEU A 148 -34.07 6.10 23.08
N ASN A 149 -34.46 5.52 24.22
CA ASN A 149 -35.26 4.30 24.29
C ASN A 149 -36.67 4.49 23.68
N MET A 150 -37.30 5.65 23.90
CA MET A 150 -38.59 5.96 23.25
C MET A 150 -38.44 6.09 21.73
N LEU A 151 -37.33 6.65 21.28
CA LEU A 151 -37.03 6.83 19.86
C LEU A 151 -36.76 5.48 19.17
N SER A 152 -35.96 4.60 19.78
CA SER A 152 -35.65 3.25 19.26
C SER A 152 -36.81 2.25 19.40
N GLY A 153 -37.86 2.61 20.15
CA GLY A 153 -39.01 1.76 20.46
C GLY A 153 -38.70 0.65 21.47
N THR A 154 -37.60 0.75 22.21
CA THR A 154 -37.24 -0.17 23.30
C THR A 154 -37.72 0.30 24.67
N GLY A 155 -38.26 1.53 24.76
CA GLY A 155 -38.86 2.10 25.95
C GLY A 155 -40.27 1.58 26.26
N SER A 156 -40.73 1.85 27.49
CA SER A 156 -42.09 1.56 27.92
C SER A 156 -42.70 2.76 28.64
N ASP A 157 -43.96 3.07 28.33
CA ASP A 157 -44.76 4.03 29.10
C ASP A 157 -45.85 3.27 29.87
N GLY A 158 -45.72 3.20 31.20
CA GLY A 158 -46.70 2.55 32.07
C GLY A 158 -47.10 1.13 31.63
N ASN A 159 -46.11 0.26 31.37
CA ASN A 159 -46.24 -1.12 30.83
C ASN A 159 -46.62 -1.26 29.35
N LYS A 160 -46.81 -0.19 28.59
CA LYS A 160 -47.05 -0.28 27.14
C LYS A 160 -45.76 -0.07 26.35
N PRO A 161 -45.44 -0.94 25.38
CA PRO A 161 -44.31 -0.71 24.50
C PRO A 161 -44.55 0.56 23.69
N VAL A 162 -43.54 1.41 23.63
CA VAL A 162 -43.60 2.66 22.85
C VAL A 162 -43.25 2.32 21.40
N PRO A 163 -44.04 2.75 20.40
CA PRO A 163 -43.70 2.50 19.00
C PRO A 163 -42.39 3.20 18.65
N LYS A 164 -41.62 2.61 17.72
CA LYS A 164 -40.43 3.25 17.16
C LYS A 164 -40.79 4.65 16.68
N CYS A 165 -39.87 5.59 16.86
CA CYS A 165 -40.02 6.99 16.45
C CYS A 165 -41.01 7.83 17.22
N THR A 166 -41.17 7.51 18.50
CA THR A 166 -41.93 8.36 19.40
C THR A 166 -41.04 9.47 19.95
N ILE A 167 -41.22 10.69 19.43
CA ILE A 167 -40.55 11.89 19.93
C ILE A 167 -41.57 12.67 20.77
N THR A 168 -41.43 12.63 22.10
CA THR A 168 -42.24 13.46 22.99
C THR A 168 -41.72 14.89 22.97
N LYS A 169 -42.61 15.85 23.24
CA LYS A 169 -42.23 17.27 23.35
C LYS A 169 -41.15 17.48 24.42
N GLU A 170 -41.25 16.77 25.53
CA GLU A 170 -40.27 16.82 26.61
C GLU A 170 -38.88 16.35 26.17
N CYS A 171 -38.81 15.24 25.42
CA CYS A 171 -37.54 14.74 24.91
C CYS A 171 -36.96 15.63 23.81
N TRP A 172 -37.80 16.18 22.94
CA TRP A 172 -37.35 17.16 21.96
C TRP A 172 -36.74 18.37 22.65
N GLU A 173 -37.46 19.00 23.59
CA GLU A 173 -36.97 20.18 24.30
C GLU A 173 -35.70 19.89 25.13
N PHE A 174 -35.61 18.70 25.74
CA PHE A 174 -34.43 18.26 26.49
C PHE A 174 -33.21 18.04 25.58
N MET A 175 -33.37 17.29 24.48
CA MET A 175 -32.27 16.93 23.58
C MET A 175 -31.89 18.06 22.60
N THR A 176 -32.73 19.08 22.44
CA THR A 176 -32.40 20.29 21.65
C THR A 176 -32.17 21.53 22.51
N PHE A 177 -32.00 21.37 23.83
CA PHE A 177 -31.83 22.52 24.71
C PHE A 177 -30.56 23.31 24.30
N PRO A 178 -30.69 24.63 24.06
CA PRO A 178 -29.56 25.44 23.63
C PRO A 178 -28.55 25.59 24.77
N ASP A 179 -27.30 25.87 24.41
CA ASP A 179 -26.21 26.14 25.36
C ASP A 179 -25.87 24.97 26.32
N LEU A 180 -26.17 23.75 25.89
CA LEU A 180 -25.60 22.53 26.44
C LEU A 180 -24.17 22.30 25.89
N ASP A 181 -23.30 21.79 26.75
CA ASP A 181 -21.87 21.65 26.54
C ASP A 181 -21.33 20.26 26.95
N ASP A 182 -20.07 20.02 26.62
CA ASP A 182 -19.34 18.79 26.90
C ASP A 182 -20.09 17.52 26.48
N TYR A 183 -20.35 16.64 27.45
CA TYR A 183 -21.00 15.34 27.30
C TYR A 183 -22.45 15.42 26.79
N SER A 184 -23.06 16.60 26.94
CA SER A 184 -24.39 16.87 26.40
C SER A 184 -24.35 16.96 24.88
N ILE A 185 -23.31 17.55 24.28
CA ILE A 185 -23.21 17.69 22.81
C ILE A 185 -23.13 16.33 22.13
N THR A 186 -22.38 15.39 22.71
CA THR A 186 -22.31 14.01 22.20
C THR A 186 -23.67 13.34 22.24
N HIS A 187 -24.46 13.57 23.29
CA HIS A 187 -25.82 13.07 23.40
C HIS A 187 -26.80 13.70 22.43
N GLN A 188 -26.72 15.02 22.21
CA GLN A 188 -27.54 15.70 21.20
C GLN A 188 -27.26 15.16 19.80
N LEU A 189 -25.96 15.01 19.46
CA LEU A 189 -25.55 14.45 18.18
C LEU A 189 -26.05 13.02 18.01
N LEU A 190 -25.88 12.17 19.04
CA LEU A 190 -26.36 10.80 19.04
C LEU A 190 -27.87 10.73 18.82
N TYR A 191 -28.64 11.59 19.49
CA TYR A 191 -30.09 11.66 19.33
C TYR A 191 -30.51 12.00 17.90
N PHE A 192 -29.86 12.98 17.26
CA PHE A 192 -30.15 13.31 15.86
C PHE A 192 -29.78 12.18 14.90
N ILE A 193 -28.66 11.48 15.14
CA ILE A 193 -28.28 10.30 14.35
C ILE A 193 -29.35 9.21 14.48
N PHE A 194 -29.83 8.96 15.69
CA PHE A 194 -30.89 7.98 15.90
C PHE A 194 -32.21 8.41 15.25
N ILE A 195 -32.57 9.70 15.27
CA ILE A 195 -33.78 10.18 14.58
C ILE A 195 -33.68 9.89 13.09
N ASP A 196 -32.55 10.24 12.47
CA ASP A 196 -32.30 9.98 11.06
C ASP A 196 -32.44 8.48 10.73
N LYS A 197 -31.81 7.60 11.51
CA LYS A 197 -31.77 6.16 11.18
C LYS A 197 -33.04 5.40 11.55
N VAL A 198 -33.66 5.73 12.68
CA VAL A 198 -34.82 4.99 13.16
C VAL A 198 -36.11 5.52 12.53
N CYS A 199 -36.16 6.81 12.18
CA CYS A 199 -37.41 7.52 11.84
C CYS A 199 -37.54 7.98 10.41
N ILE A 200 -36.55 7.73 9.55
CA ILE A 200 -36.74 7.85 8.12
C ILE A 200 -37.71 6.75 7.64
N ILE A 201 -38.83 7.21 7.09
CA ILE A 201 -39.83 6.45 6.31
C ILE A 201 -39.33 6.34 4.86
#